data_AF-A0A955NJ85-F1
#
_entry.id   AF-A0A955NJ85-F1
#
_cell.length_a   1.000
_cell.length_b   1.000
_cell.length_c   1.000
_cell.angle_alpha   90.00
_cell.angle_beta   90.00
_cell.angle_gamma   90.00
#
_symmetry.space_group_name_H-M   'P 1'
#
loop_
_entity.id
_entity.type
_entity.pdbx_description
1 polymer ?
#
loop_
_entity_poly.entity_id
_entity_poly.type
_entity_poly.pdbx_seq_one_letter_code
_entity_poly.pdbx_strand_id
1 'polypeptide(L)'
;MSSHQSARGFTLIEILIVIAIILILIAIALPNFLEAQTRAKVTKVKGEIRTAGIALEAYQTDWSQYPWGAELESLTFPAMPPSEPAELHLGTVLTSPVPYLQELPNDTFSNLF
;
A
#
# COMPACT_ATOMS: atom_id res chain seq x y z
N MET A 1 24.49 -52.03 -27.41
CA MET A 1 24.03 -52.53 -26.09
C MET A 1 23.66 -51.32 -25.25
N SER A 2 22.37 -50.97 -25.17
CA SER A 2 21.87 -49.84 -24.38
C SER A 2 21.51 -50.33 -22.98
N SER A 3 22.34 -49.99 -22.00
CA SER A 3 22.06 -50.26 -20.59
C SER A 3 20.88 -49.40 -20.12
N HIS A 4 19.73 -50.01 -19.86
CA HIS A 4 18.62 -49.35 -19.17
C HIS A 4 19.04 -49.08 -17.72
N GLN A 5 19.16 -47.80 -17.38
CA GLN A 5 19.33 -47.36 -15.99
C GLN A 5 17.96 -47.41 -15.31
N SER A 6 17.80 -48.26 -14.31
CA SER A 6 16.57 -48.32 -13.51
C SER A 6 16.37 -47.01 -12.77
N ALA A 7 15.29 -46.30 -13.09
CA ALA A 7 14.87 -45.12 -12.34
C ALA A 7 14.47 -45.53 -10.92
N ARG A 8 15.11 -44.95 -9.90
CA ARG A 8 14.72 -45.10 -8.51
C ARG A 8 13.42 -44.33 -8.27
N GLY A 9 12.39 -45.03 -7.78
CA GLY A 9 11.13 -44.41 -7.37
C GLY A 9 11.22 -43.79 -5.97
N PHE A 10 10.53 -42.68 -5.76
CA PHE A 10 10.39 -42.03 -4.46
C PHE A 10 9.47 -42.85 -3.54
N THR A 11 9.79 -42.91 -2.25
CA THR A 11 8.91 -43.56 -1.27
C THR A 11 7.85 -42.57 -0.76
N LEU A 12 6.65 -43.07 -0.44
CA LEU A 12 5.59 -42.24 0.17
C LEU A 12 6.02 -41.70 1.54
N ILE A 13 6.83 -42.46 2.28
CA ILE A 13 7.33 -42.05 3.59
C ILE A 13 8.30 -40.88 3.51
N GLU A 14 9.13 -40.81 2.46
CA GLU A 14 10.01 -39.65 2.23
C GLU A 14 9.21 -38.37 2.03
N ILE A 15 8.14 -38.41 1.23
CA ILE A 15 7.28 -37.24 1.04
C ILE A 15 6.53 -36.89 2.33
N LEU A 16 6.06 -37.90 3.09
CA LEU A 16 5.32 -37.69 4.34
C LEU A 16 6.15 -36.96 5.39
N ILE A 17 7.41 -37.36 5.59
CA ILE A 17 8.29 -36.73 6.58
C ILE A 17 8.64 -35.30 6.15
N VAL A 18 8.84 -35.06 4.84
CA VAL A 18 9.16 -33.74 4.31
C VAL A 18 8.00 -32.76 4.55
N ILE A 19 6.76 -33.15 4.21
CA ILE A 19 5.62 -32.26 4.45
C ILE A 19 5.38 -32.04 5.96
N ALA A 20 5.63 -33.05 6.80
CA ALA A 20 5.50 -32.89 8.25
C ALA A 20 6.46 -31.82 8.78
N ILE A 21 7.71 -31.82 8.33
CA ILE A 21 8.70 -30.79 8.72
C ILE A 21 8.30 -29.41 8.19
N ILE A 22 7.85 -29.31 6.94
CA ILE A 22 7.41 -28.04 6.34
C ILE A 22 6.24 -27.44 7.15
N LEU A 23 5.27 -28.25 7.55
CA LEU A 23 4.13 -27.79 8.34
C LEU A 23 4.53 -27.27 9.72
N ILE A 24 5.50 -27.91 10.38
CA ILE A 24 6.05 -27.43 11.67
C ILE A 24 6.72 -26.06 11.48
N LEU A 25 7.50 -25.88 10.41
CA LEU A 25 8.15 -24.61 10.13
C LEU A 25 7.12 -23.50 9.83
N ILE A 26 6.10 -23.79 9.02
CA ILE A 26 5.04 -22.82 8.69
C ILE A 26 4.25 -22.44 9.95
N ALA A 27 3.93 -23.41 10.82
CA ALA A 27 3.17 -23.14 12.04
C ALA A 27 3.84 -22.09 12.94
N ILE A 28 5.18 -22.07 12.98
CA ILE A 28 5.96 -21.08 13.75
C ILE A 28 6.16 -19.78 12.95
N ALA A 29 6.42 -19.89 11.65
CA ALA A 29 6.76 -18.74 10.80
C ALA A 29 5.55 -17.85 10.46
N LEU A 30 4.38 -18.45 10.22
CA LEU A 30 3.18 -17.76 9.76
C LEU A 30 2.69 -16.64 10.71
N PRO A 31 2.54 -16.84 12.04
CA PRO A 31 2.07 -15.77 12.91
C PRO A 31 3.04 -14.57 12.93
N ASN A 32 4.35 -14.83 12.96
CA ASN A 32 5.36 -13.78 12.88
C ASN A 32 5.33 -13.04 11.53
N PHE A 33 5.08 -13.75 10.43
CA PHE A 33 4.92 -13.15 9.11
C PHE A 33 3.70 -12.22 9.03
N LEU A 34 2.56 -12.61 9.60
CA LEU A 34 1.35 -11.78 9.63
C LEU A 34 1.55 -10.51 10.47
N GLU A 35 2.24 -10.62 11.61
CA GLU A 35 2.61 -9.47 12.43
C GLU A 35 3.56 -8.52 11.67
N ALA A 36 4.59 -9.07 11.04
CA ALA A 36 5.53 -8.30 10.22
C ALA A 36 4.84 -7.58 9.06
N GLN A 37 3.88 -8.24 8.39
CA GLN A 37 3.07 -7.63 7.33
C GLN A 37 2.26 -6.45 7.86
N THR A 38 1.66 -6.58 9.04
CA THR A 38 0.89 -5.50 9.67
C THR A 38 1.81 -4.33 10.05
N ARG A 39 2.98 -4.61 10.64
CA ARG A 39 3.99 -3.58 10.95
C ARG A 39 4.50 -2.88 9.68
N ALA A 40 4.66 -3.60 8.57
CA ALA A 40 5.03 -3.01 7.29
C ALA A 40 3.96 -2.06 6.76
N LYS A 41 2.67 -2.44 6.82
CA LYS A 41 1.54 -1.57 6.45
C LYS A 41 1.52 -0.30 7.28
N VAL A 42 1.66 -0.40 8.61
CA VAL A 42 1.74 0.77 9.51
C VAL A 42 2.92 1.66 9.16
N THR A 43 4.09 1.07 8.87
CA THR A 43 5.29 1.83 8.51
C THR A 43 5.11 2.57 7.17
N LYS A 44 4.46 1.93 6.19
CA LYS A 44 4.11 2.55 4.90
C LYS A 44 3.23 3.78 5.12
N VAL A 45 2.12 3.63 5.83
CA VAL A 45 1.18 4.73 6.10
C VAL A 45 1.85 5.85 6.89
N LYS A 46 2.71 5.52 7.85
CA LYS A 46 3.50 6.54 8.58
C LYS A 46 4.40 7.36 7.65
N GLY A 47 5.02 6.73 6.65
CA GLY A 47 5.83 7.41 5.64
C GLY A 47 4.99 8.29 4.70
N GLU A 48 3.83 7.79 4.30
CA GLU A 48 2.85 8.50 3.48
C GLU A 48 2.33 9.76 4.19
N ILE A 49 1.94 9.66 5.47
CA ILE A 49 1.50 10.82 6.29
C ILE A 49 2.62 11.87 6.39
N ARG A 50 3.86 11.44 6.61
CA ARG A 50 5.02 12.36 6.66
C ARG A 50 5.20 13.09 5.33
N THR A 51 5.05 12.39 4.22
CA THR A 51 5.14 12.97 2.87
C THR A 51 4.02 13.97 2.62
N ALA A 52 2.79 13.65 3.04
CA ALA A 52 1.65 14.56 2.98
C ALA A 52 1.86 15.81 3.87
N GLY A 53 2.44 15.66 5.07
CA GLY A 53 2.77 16.80 5.93
C GLY A 53 3.76 17.77 5.28
N ILE A 54 4.82 17.24 4.63
CA ILE A 54 5.78 18.06 3.87
C ILE A 54 5.08 18.77 2.71
N ALA A 55 4.17 18.10 2.01
CA ALA A 55 3.39 18.70 0.93
C ALA A 55 2.51 19.86 1.44
N LEU A 56 1.89 19.73 2.61
CA LEU A 56 1.10 20.78 3.24
C LEU A 56 1.95 21.98 3.68
N GLU A 57 3.13 21.74 4.23
CA GLU A 57 4.08 22.80 4.61
C GLU A 57 4.59 23.56 3.37
N ALA A 58 4.88 22.84 2.29
CA ALA A 58 5.27 23.45 1.02
C ALA A 58 4.13 24.29 0.42
N TYR A 59 2.89 23.79 0.46
CA TYR A 59 1.72 24.56 0.05
C TYR A 59 1.54 25.83 0.89
N GLN A 60 1.66 25.72 2.22
CA GLN A 60 1.59 26.88 3.11
C GLN A 60 2.68 27.92 2.79
N THR A 61 3.88 27.48 2.44
CA THR A 61 4.98 28.38 2.08
C THR A 61 4.65 29.20 0.84
N ASP A 62 4.00 28.59 -0.15
CA ASP A 62 3.67 29.25 -1.41
C ASP A 62 2.41 30.13 -1.33
N TRP A 63 1.40 29.68 -0.57
CA TRP A 63 0.08 30.31 -0.54
C TRP A 63 -0.23 31.03 0.79
N SER A 64 0.67 30.97 1.77
CA SER A 64 0.49 31.49 3.14
C SER A 64 -0.74 30.96 3.89
N GLN A 65 -1.37 29.90 3.37
CA GLN A 65 -2.56 29.27 3.93
C GLN A 65 -2.50 27.76 3.78
N TYR A 66 -3.07 27.01 4.72
CA TYR A 66 -3.26 25.58 4.57
C TYR A 66 -4.53 25.28 3.75
N PRO A 67 -4.57 24.16 3.00
CA PRO A 67 -5.76 23.74 2.29
C PRO A 67 -6.77 23.15 3.28
N TRP A 68 -7.55 24.00 3.94
CA TRP A 68 -8.68 23.59 4.79
C TRP A 68 -9.99 23.73 4.04
N GLY A 69 -10.87 22.73 4.20
CA GLY A 69 -12.04 22.45 3.36
C GLY A 69 -13.20 23.45 3.37
N ALA A 70 -12.93 24.73 3.09
CA ALA A 70 -13.95 25.75 2.85
C ALA A 70 -13.63 26.68 1.65
N GLU A 71 -12.43 26.61 1.06
CA GLU A 71 -12.04 27.43 -0.11
C GLU A 71 -11.76 26.62 -1.38
N LEU A 72 -12.27 25.38 -1.45
CA LEU A 72 -12.21 24.59 -2.69
C LEU A 72 -13.42 24.81 -3.60
N GLU A 73 -14.44 25.52 -3.12
CA GLU A 73 -15.55 25.99 -3.98
C GLU A 73 -15.13 27.16 -4.89
N SER A 74 -14.15 27.99 -4.49
CA SER A 74 -13.74 29.18 -5.25
C SER A 74 -12.58 28.94 -6.22
N LEU A 75 -11.84 27.83 -6.07
CA LEU A 75 -11.01 27.30 -7.14
C LEU A 75 -11.90 26.50 -8.10
N THR A 76 -12.77 27.20 -8.81
CA THR A 76 -13.54 26.63 -9.91
C THR A 76 -12.57 26.18 -10.99
N PHE A 77 -12.07 24.95 -10.90
CA PHE A 77 -11.25 24.34 -11.92
C PHE A 77 -12.14 24.13 -13.16
N PRO A 78 -11.84 24.75 -14.31
CA PRO A 78 -12.67 24.66 -15.52
C PRO A 78 -12.63 23.27 -16.20
N ALA A 79 -12.15 22.24 -15.51
CA ALA A 79 -12.00 20.88 -16.03
C ALA A 79 -12.78 19.81 -15.24
N MET A 80 -13.53 20.18 -14.19
CA MET A 80 -14.30 19.20 -13.41
C MET A 80 -15.67 18.93 -14.08
N PRO A 81 -15.96 17.71 -14.57
CA PRO A 81 -17.30 17.34 -15.00
C PRO A 81 -18.25 17.30 -13.78
N PRO A 82 -19.48 17.81 -13.90
CA PRO A 82 -20.40 18.04 -12.78
C PRO A 82 -21.02 16.77 -12.15
N SER A 83 -20.47 15.58 -12.40
CA SER A 83 -21.08 14.30 -12.02
C SER A 83 -20.38 13.54 -10.89
N GLU A 84 -19.27 14.04 -10.33
CA GLU A 84 -18.62 13.37 -9.20
C GLU A 84 -18.96 14.04 -7.87
N PRO A 85 -19.33 13.27 -6.83
CA PRO A 85 -19.62 13.80 -5.50
C PRO A 85 -18.37 14.45 -4.89
N ALA A 86 -18.57 15.55 -4.16
CA ALA A 86 -17.51 16.32 -3.50
C ALA A 86 -16.85 15.56 -2.34
N GLU A 87 -16.12 14.49 -2.65
CA GLU A 87 -15.31 13.78 -1.65
C GLU A 87 -13.99 14.52 -1.42
N LEU A 88 -13.71 14.81 -0.15
CA LEU A 88 -12.47 15.36 0.42
C LEU A 88 -11.33 15.69 -0.59
N HIS A 89 -11.40 16.86 -1.22
CA HIS A 89 -10.52 17.31 -2.32
C HIS A 89 -9.07 17.69 -1.91
N LEU A 90 -8.55 17.20 -0.78
CA LEU A 90 -7.14 17.43 -0.41
C LEU A 90 -6.16 16.97 -1.50
N GLY A 91 -6.54 15.91 -2.23
CA GLY A 91 -5.70 15.34 -3.28
C GLY A 91 -5.59 16.21 -4.54
N THR A 92 -6.65 16.95 -4.91
CA THR A 92 -6.63 17.79 -6.13
C THR A 92 -5.83 19.08 -5.92
N VAL A 93 -5.78 19.58 -4.69
CA VAL A 93 -5.08 20.82 -4.29
C VAL A 93 -3.58 20.61 -4.14
N LEU A 94 -3.17 19.42 -3.68
CA LEU A 94 -1.75 19.08 -3.54
C LEU A 94 -1.11 18.58 -4.85
N THR A 95 -1.92 18.33 -5.88
CA THR A 95 -1.46 17.79 -7.18
C THR A 95 -1.61 18.79 -8.35
N SER A 96 -2.34 19.91 -8.18
CA SER A 96 -2.52 20.92 -9.22
C SER A 96 -2.48 22.34 -8.66
N PRO A 97 -1.87 23.35 -9.34
CA PRO A 97 -1.04 23.32 -10.56
C PRO A 97 0.45 23.00 -10.34
N VAL A 98 0.91 22.96 -9.09
CA VAL A 98 2.25 22.48 -8.68
C VAL A 98 2.06 21.20 -7.87
N PRO A 99 2.69 20.07 -8.23
CA PRO A 99 2.54 18.83 -7.48
C PRO A 99 3.43 18.88 -6.23
N TYR A 100 2.82 19.22 -5.10
CA TYR A 100 3.44 19.07 -3.77
C TYR A 100 3.48 17.58 -3.34
N LEU A 101 2.65 16.76 -3.96
CA LEU A 101 2.62 15.31 -3.80
C LEU A 101 2.76 14.61 -5.15
N GLN A 102 3.58 13.55 -5.22
CA GLN A 102 3.84 12.82 -6.47
C GLN A 102 2.72 11.84 -6.82
N GLU A 103 2.10 11.23 -5.82
CA GLU A 103 0.98 10.30 -5.95
C GLU A 103 0.14 10.39 -4.68
N LEU A 104 -1.18 10.29 -4.80
CA LEU A 104 -2.07 10.28 -3.65
C LEU A 104 -1.87 8.99 -2.86
N PRO A 105 -1.68 9.06 -1.52
CA PRO A 105 -1.47 7.85 -0.75
C PRO A 105 -2.72 7.01 -0.78
N ASN A 106 -2.60 5.78 -1.26
CA ASN A 106 -3.70 4.84 -1.26
C ASN A 106 -3.89 4.27 0.15
N ASP A 107 -5.07 4.48 0.73
CA ASP A 107 -5.40 4.00 2.07
C ASP A 107 -5.41 2.46 2.08
N THR A 108 -4.39 1.90 2.74
CA THR A 108 -4.17 0.46 2.86
C THR A 108 -5.19 -0.22 3.81
N PHE A 109 -5.95 0.57 4.59
CA PHE A 109 -6.96 0.10 5.53
C PHE A 109 -8.41 0.36 5.05
N SER A 110 -8.60 1.02 3.90
CA SER A 110 -9.92 1.36 3.35
C SER A 110 -10.88 0.17 3.15
N ASN A 111 -10.35 -1.04 2.95
CA ASN A 111 -11.14 -2.25 2.73
C ASN A 111 -11.48 -3.03 4.03
N LEU A 112 -11.24 -2.44 5.21
CA LEU A 112 -11.44 -3.10 6.51
C LEU A 112 -12.72 -2.68 7.24
N PHE A 113 -13.59 -1.87 6.62
CA PHE A 113 -14.88 -1.44 7.15
C PHE A 113 -15.96 -1.46 6.08
#